data_AF-A0A257Y6X4-F1
#
_entry.id   AF-A0A257Y6X4-F1
#
_cell.length_a   1.000
_cell.length_b   1.000
_cell.length_c   1.000
_cell.angle_alpha   90.00
_cell.angle_beta   90.00
_cell.angle_gamma   90.00
#
_symmetry.space_group_name_H-M   'P 1'
#
loop_
_entity.id
_entity.type
_entity.pdbx_description
1 polymer ?
#
loop_
_entity_poly.entity_id
_entity_poly.type
_entity_poly.pdbx_seq_one_letter_code
_entity_poly.pdbx_strand_id
1 'polypeptide(L)'
;MANKIGRQKMYVGLAVIITLLGAVITFAIFSSSSSGEPDPYKQQPAASDTDTNDDSNTDSDSDTANPIDDENLNNDNSNTKDDVTNDGDNSPTPVTIPPEQLATIDIEPMGLTVSYVKGIGGFGYQILRSPDGTRSVEFRNESLIGTKCTDDEGTFASIIENPTSDAAVLLDQKATIDGVTYGLSLSSGTCTGEPDMLANYQKSFSDAFGLLKKTN
;
A
#
# COMPACT_ATOMS: atom_id res chain seq x y z
N MET A 1 73.02 12.60 -22.48
CA MET A 1 71.68 12.84 -23.08
C MET A 1 70.70 11.75 -22.64
N ALA A 2 70.30 11.74 -21.36
CA ALA A 2 69.31 10.80 -20.84
C ALA A 2 68.63 11.45 -19.64
N ASN A 3 67.51 12.16 -19.85
CA ASN A 3 66.50 12.46 -18.81
C ASN A 3 65.31 13.33 -19.28
N LYS A 4 65.00 13.40 -20.59
CA LYS A 4 63.83 14.16 -21.06
C LYS A 4 62.54 13.33 -21.21
N ILE A 5 62.61 12.01 -21.21
CA ILE A 5 61.45 11.14 -21.53
C ILE A 5 60.59 10.79 -20.30
N GLY A 6 61.12 10.93 -19.07
CA GLY A 6 60.37 10.62 -17.85
C GLY A 6 59.35 11.69 -17.42
N ARG A 7 59.58 12.96 -17.80
CA ARG A 7 58.74 14.08 -17.31
C ARG A 7 57.40 14.18 -18.03
N GLN A 8 57.31 13.84 -19.32
CA GLN A 8 56.05 13.94 -20.06
C GLN A 8 55.00 12.89 -19.63
N LYS A 9 55.43 11.69 -19.24
CA LYS A 9 54.49 10.64 -18.78
C LYS A 9 53.89 10.94 -17.41
N MET A 10 54.59 11.70 -16.57
CA MET A 10 54.12 12.08 -15.24
C MET A 10 53.00 13.13 -15.30
N TYR A 11 53.09 14.11 -16.22
CA TYR A 11 52.06 15.15 -16.35
C TYR A 11 50.73 14.63 -16.92
N VAL A 12 50.78 13.66 -17.84
CA VAL A 12 49.56 13.05 -18.41
C VAL A 12 48.83 12.21 -17.36
N GLY A 13 49.55 11.45 -16.54
CA GLY A 13 48.95 10.67 -15.45
C GLY A 13 48.28 11.54 -14.38
N LEU A 14 48.89 12.67 -14.03
CA LEU A 14 48.36 13.60 -13.02
C LEU A 14 47.12 14.36 -13.54
N ALA A 15 47.06 14.67 -14.84
CA ALA A 15 45.90 15.33 -15.46
C ALA A 15 44.64 14.45 -15.47
N VAL A 16 44.78 13.14 -15.68
CA VAL A 16 43.65 12.17 -15.68
C VAL A 16 43.09 11.97 -14.27
N ILE A 17 43.94 11.94 -13.24
CA ILE A 17 43.51 11.80 -11.84
C ILE A 17 42.73 13.05 -11.38
N ILE A 18 43.15 14.26 -11.78
CA ILE A 18 42.44 15.50 -11.45
C ILE A 18 41.08 15.58 -12.16
N THR A 19 40.95 15.07 -13.39
CA THR A 19 39.65 15.04 -14.09
C THR A 19 38.68 14.03 -13.48
N LEU A 20 39.16 12.87 -13.04
CA LEU A 20 38.32 11.88 -12.33
C LEU A 20 37.87 12.37 -10.95
N LEU A 21 38.73 13.04 -10.19
CA LEU A 21 38.35 13.64 -8.89
C LEU A 21 37.39 14.83 -9.05
N GLY A 22 37.53 15.62 -10.11
CA GLY A 22 36.59 16.71 -10.42
C GLY A 22 35.17 16.23 -10.74
N ALA A 23 35.03 15.10 -11.43
CA ALA A 23 33.72 14.52 -11.78
C ALA A 23 32.98 13.91 -10.57
N VAL A 24 33.69 13.45 -9.54
CA VAL A 24 33.08 12.91 -8.31
C VAL A 24 32.59 14.04 -7.40
N ILE A 25 33.27 15.19 -7.38
CA ILE A 25 32.87 16.35 -6.55
C ILE A 25 31.66 17.08 -7.14
N THR A 26 31.51 17.14 -8.47
CA THR A 26 30.28 17.71 -9.09
C THR A 26 29.05 16.83 -8.87
N PHE A 27 29.20 15.50 -8.75
CA PHE A 27 28.10 14.63 -8.37
C PHE A 27 27.68 14.83 -6.91
N ALA A 28 28.63 15.02 -5.99
CA ALA A 28 28.32 15.23 -4.57
C ALA A 28 27.64 16.59 -4.26
N ILE A 29 27.97 17.66 -4.99
CA ILE A 29 27.34 18.98 -4.79
C ILE A 29 25.93 19.02 -5.40
N PHE A 30 25.67 18.25 -6.47
CA PHE A 30 24.33 18.15 -7.05
C PHE A 30 23.38 17.26 -6.21
N SER A 31 23.92 16.30 -5.43
CA SER A 31 23.11 15.50 -4.50
C SER A 31 22.79 16.19 -3.18
N SER A 32 23.39 17.35 -2.88
CA SER A 32 23.18 18.08 -1.62
C SER A 32 22.56 19.47 -1.79
N SER A 33 22.17 19.83 -3.01
CA SER A 33 21.48 21.10 -3.33
C SER A 33 20.08 20.87 -3.93
N SER A 34 19.32 19.90 -3.41
CA SER A 34 17.87 19.90 -3.57
C SER A 34 17.22 20.75 -2.47
N SER A 35 17.56 22.03 -2.43
CA SER A 35 16.63 23.07 -1.95
C SER A 35 15.58 23.30 -3.05
N GLY A 36 14.89 22.23 -3.42
CA GLY A 36 13.70 22.27 -4.24
C GLY A 36 12.53 22.69 -3.37
N GLU A 37 11.59 23.40 -3.97
CA GLU A 37 10.34 23.87 -3.37
C GLU A 37 9.72 22.89 -2.37
N PRO A 38 8.97 23.36 -1.35
CA PRO A 38 8.17 22.47 -0.52
C PRO A 38 7.30 21.61 -1.45
N ASP A 39 7.57 20.32 -1.46
CA ASP A 39 6.74 19.34 -2.17
C ASP A 39 5.31 19.48 -1.62
N PRO A 40 4.34 19.93 -2.44
CA PRO A 40 2.97 20.12 -1.99
C PRO A 40 2.28 18.78 -1.64
N TYR A 41 2.94 17.63 -1.88
CA TYR A 41 2.45 16.30 -1.58
C TYR A 41 3.00 15.71 -0.28
N LYS A 42 3.64 16.51 0.59
CA LYS A 42 3.94 16.04 1.95
C LYS A 42 2.64 15.74 2.69
N GLN A 43 2.40 14.44 2.82
CA GLN A 43 1.43 13.73 3.67
C GLN A 43 0.62 14.65 4.58
N GLN A 44 -0.66 14.78 4.25
CA GLN A 44 -1.65 15.24 5.23
C GLN A 44 -1.98 14.02 6.10
N PRO A 45 -1.63 14.01 7.39
CA PRO A 45 -2.19 13.01 8.30
C PRO A 45 -3.71 13.16 8.26
N ALA A 46 -4.42 12.07 7.98
CA ALA A 46 -5.87 12.07 8.12
C ALA A 46 -6.19 12.44 9.58
N ALA A 47 -7.02 13.46 9.76
CA ALA A 47 -7.45 13.90 11.08
C ALA A 47 -8.09 12.71 11.80
N SER A 48 -7.39 12.19 12.82
CA SER A 48 -7.98 11.25 13.77
C SER A 48 -8.91 12.07 14.65
N ASP A 49 -10.21 11.98 14.41
CA ASP A 49 -11.22 12.41 15.39
C ASP A 49 -11.05 11.54 16.64
N THR A 50 -10.23 12.04 17.56
CA THR A 50 -9.96 11.41 18.85
C THR A 50 -10.98 11.97 19.84
N ASP A 51 -12.17 11.36 19.88
CA ASP A 51 -13.05 11.54 21.02
C ASP A 51 -12.38 10.87 22.24
N THR A 52 -11.86 11.72 23.11
CA THR A 52 -11.30 11.34 24.40
C THR A 52 -12.47 10.96 25.31
N ASN A 53 -12.69 9.67 25.51
CA ASN A 53 -13.41 9.16 26.68
C ASN A 53 -12.47 8.29 27.50
N ASP A 54 -11.91 8.97 28.49
CA ASP A 54 -11.43 8.46 29.77
C ASP A 54 -12.55 7.67 30.45
N ASP A 55 -12.35 6.37 30.70
CA ASP A 55 -12.51 5.79 32.04
C ASP A 55 -12.38 4.25 32.06
N SER A 56 -11.82 3.78 33.18
CA SER A 56 -12.09 2.49 33.84
C SER A 56 -11.30 1.23 33.43
N ASN A 57 -10.19 1.04 34.15
CA ASN A 57 -9.68 -0.23 34.69
C ASN A 57 -10.73 -1.35 34.81
N THR A 58 -10.41 -2.57 34.34
CA THR A 58 -10.73 -3.80 35.08
C THR A 58 -9.78 -4.93 34.69
N ASP A 59 -8.92 -5.32 35.63
CA ASP A 59 -8.21 -6.60 35.63
C ASP A 59 -9.22 -7.76 35.62
N SER A 60 -8.98 -8.77 34.80
CA SER A 60 -9.52 -10.11 35.02
C SER A 60 -8.60 -11.16 34.42
N ASP A 61 -7.72 -11.66 35.29
CA ASP A 61 -7.17 -13.00 35.20
C ASP A 61 -8.31 -14.02 35.12
N SER A 62 -8.22 -14.96 34.18
CA SER A 62 -8.64 -16.33 34.43
C SER A 62 -8.01 -17.27 33.41
N ASP A 63 -6.97 -17.96 33.87
CA ASP A 63 -6.59 -19.28 33.37
C ASP A 63 -7.81 -20.20 33.28
N THR A 64 -7.95 -20.96 32.20
CA THR A 64 -8.40 -22.36 32.25
C THR A 64 -7.95 -23.07 30.97
N ALA A 65 -6.90 -23.88 31.11
CA ALA A 65 -6.58 -24.95 30.19
C ALA A 65 -7.65 -26.04 30.24
N ASN A 66 -7.96 -26.65 29.10
CA ASN A 66 -8.28 -28.07 29.09
C ASN A 66 -7.90 -28.72 27.74
N PRO A 67 -7.12 -29.82 27.75
CA PRO A 67 -6.82 -30.64 26.58
C PRO A 67 -7.74 -31.87 26.54
N ILE A 68 -8.24 -32.29 25.37
CA ILE A 68 -8.60 -33.70 25.12
C ILE A 68 -8.36 -34.04 23.64
N ASP A 69 -7.68 -35.17 23.48
CA ASP A 69 -7.43 -36.00 22.29
C ASP A 69 -8.70 -36.39 21.51
N ASP A 70 -8.59 -36.72 20.22
CA ASP A 70 -8.53 -38.13 19.78
C ASP A 70 -8.67 -38.27 18.26
N GLU A 71 -7.92 -39.24 17.77
CA GLU A 71 -7.85 -39.71 16.39
C GLU A 71 -9.21 -40.19 15.84
N ASN A 72 -9.46 -39.97 14.54
CA ASN A 72 -10.10 -41.03 13.76
C ASN A 72 -9.71 -40.97 12.27
N LEU A 73 -9.16 -42.09 11.82
CA LEU A 73 -8.81 -42.44 10.44
C LEU A 73 -10.03 -43.00 9.68
N ASN A 74 -9.91 -42.92 8.35
CA ASN A 74 -10.62 -43.62 7.27
C ASN A 74 -11.75 -42.82 6.60
N ASN A 75 -11.53 -42.36 5.37
CA ASN A 75 -11.43 -43.12 4.11
C ASN A 75 -12.79 -43.72 3.72
N ASP A 76 -13.53 -42.99 2.89
CA ASP A 76 -14.38 -43.64 1.91
C ASP A 76 -14.40 -42.85 0.59
N ASN A 77 -14.26 -43.63 -0.47
CA ASN A 77 -14.07 -43.26 -1.85
C ASN A 77 -15.43 -43.38 -2.54
N SER A 78 -16.03 -42.28 -2.99
CA SER A 78 -17.14 -42.38 -3.94
C SER A 78 -17.16 -41.24 -4.94
N ASN A 79 -16.70 -41.62 -6.12
CA ASN A 79 -16.90 -40.98 -7.39
C ASN A 79 -18.41 -40.94 -7.68
N THR A 80 -19.04 -39.77 -7.69
CA THR A 80 -20.33 -39.59 -8.37
C THR A 80 -20.32 -38.28 -9.13
N LYS A 81 -20.35 -38.46 -10.44
CA LYS A 81 -20.46 -37.46 -11.49
C LYS A 81 -21.95 -37.27 -11.75
N ASP A 82 -22.50 -36.15 -11.27
CA ASP A 82 -23.78 -35.56 -11.66
C ASP A 82 -23.56 -34.03 -11.52
N ASP A 83 -23.13 -33.32 -12.55
CA ASP A 83 -23.98 -32.67 -13.56
C ASP A 83 -25.32 -32.15 -13.01
N VAL A 84 -25.24 -31.07 -12.22
CA VAL A 84 -26.33 -30.11 -12.06
C VAL A 84 -25.76 -28.74 -12.37
N THR A 85 -26.02 -28.29 -13.60
CA THR A 85 -25.92 -26.91 -14.04
C THR A 85 -26.91 -26.06 -13.25
N ASN A 86 -26.43 -25.46 -12.16
CA ASN A 86 -27.15 -24.42 -11.46
C ASN A 86 -26.56 -23.07 -11.93
N ASP A 87 -27.01 -22.61 -13.10
CA ASP A 87 -26.90 -21.21 -13.56
C ASP A 87 -27.82 -20.34 -12.68
N GLY A 88 -27.54 -20.36 -11.38
CA GLY A 88 -28.05 -19.38 -10.45
C GLY A 88 -27.32 -18.08 -10.72
N ASP A 89 -28.02 -17.16 -11.36
CA ASP A 89 -27.74 -15.73 -11.41
C ASP A 89 -27.48 -15.22 -9.98
N ASN A 90 -26.24 -15.41 -9.51
CA ASN A 90 -25.69 -14.83 -8.31
C ASN A 90 -25.43 -13.36 -8.61
N SER A 91 -26.49 -12.60 -8.85
CA SER A 91 -26.42 -11.14 -8.78
C SER A 91 -26.21 -10.80 -7.31
N PRO A 92 -25.01 -10.37 -6.89
CA PRO A 92 -24.75 -10.08 -5.49
C PRO A 92 -25.71 -8.98 -5.06
N THR A 93 -26.54 -9.25 -4.06
CA THR A 93 -27.35 -8.21 -3.42
C THR A 93 -26.39 -7.08 -3.01
N PRO A 94 -26.65 -5.82 -3.40
CA PRO A 94 -25.76 -4.72 -3.09
C PRO A 94 -25.64 -4.61 -1.56
N VAL A 95 -24.42 -4.80 -1.07
CA VAL A 95 -24.10 -4.66 0.35
C VAL A 95 -24.41 -3.23 0.74
N THR A 96 -25.44 -3.04 1.56
CA THR A 96 -25.83 -1.72 2.07
C THR A 96 -25.15 -1.55 3.42
N ILE A 97 -24.06 -0.77 3.46
CA ILE A 97 -23.36 -0.42 4.69
C ILE A 97 -24.06 0.80 5.31
N PRO A 98 -24.47 0.75 6.60
CA PRO A 98 -25.07 1.90 7.27
C PRO A 98 -24.10 3.10 7.31
N PRO A 99 -24.55 4.34 7.03
CA PRO A 99 -23.67 5.51 6.98
C PRO A 99 -22.90 5.78 8.28
N GLU A 100 -23.46 5.45 9.43
CA GLU A 100 -22.82 5.61 10.74
C GLU A 100 -21.56 4.73 10.92
N GLN A 101 -21.46 3.64 10.15
CA GLN A 101 -20.31 2.73 10.13
C GLN A 101 -19.22 3.17 9.15
N LEU A 102 -19.48 4.19 8.34
CA LEU A 102 -18.54 4.66 7.33
C LEU A 102 -17.83 5.93 7.79
N ALA A 103 -16.58 6.04 7.39
CA ALA A 103 -15.82 7.27 7.37
C ALA A 103 -15.34 7.54 5.95
N THR A 104 -15.01 8.80 5.67
CA THR A 104 -14.60 9.24 4.33
C THR A 104 -13.33 10.07 4.38
N ILE A 105 -12.54 10.01 3.33
CA ILE A 105 -11.40 10.88 3.11
C ILE A 105 -11.40 11.41 1.68
N ASP A 106 -11.19 12.72 1.55
CA ASP A 106 -11.05 13.37 0.24
C ASP A 106 -9.60 13.34 -0.21
N ILE A 107 -9.37 12.78 -1.40
CA ILE A 107 -8.09 12.71 -2.09
C ILE A 107 -8.11 13.80 -3.16
N GLU A 108 -7.93 15.06 -2.74
CA GLU A 108 -8.11 16.24 -3.59
C GLU A 108 -7.33 16.18 -4.92
N PRO A 109 -6.04 15.75 -4.98
CA PRO A 109 -5.31 15.72 -6.24
C PRO A 109 -5.84 14.69 -7.26
N MET A 110 -6.66 13.74 -6.80
CA MET A 110 -7.40 12.79 -7.65
C MET A 110 -8.88 13.16 -7.81
N GLY A 111 -9.38 14.11 -7.00
CA GLY A 111 -10.79 14.51 -6.94
C GLY A 111 -11.69 13.35 -6.53
N LEU A 112 -11.29 12.55 -5.56
CA LEU A 112 -12.03 11.38 -5.08
C LEU A 112 -12.41 11.53 -3.61
N THR A 113 -13.62 11.10 -3.24
CA THR A 113 -13.96 10.78 -1.86
C THR A 113 -13.91 9.27 -1.70
N VAL A 114 -12.98 8.79 -0.89
CA VAL A 114 -12.80 7.36 -0.57
C VAL A 114 -13.55 7.07 0.73
N SER A 115 -14.39 6.05 0.72
CA SER A 115 -15.10 5.57 1.91
C SER A 115 -14.39 4.34 2.48
N TYR A 116 -14.41 4.18 3.80
CA TYR A 116 -13.90 3.01 4.51
C TYR A 116 -14.76 2.70 5.73
N VAL A 117 -14.81 1.44 6.15
CA VAL A 117 -15.54 1.03 7.36
C VAL A 117 -14.74 1.42 8.61
N LYS A 118 -15.40 2.08 9.57
CA LYS A 118 -14.78 2.49 10.85
C LYS A 118 -14.26 1.28 11.65
N GLY A 119 -13.36 1.55 12.60
CA GLY A 119 -12.80 0.52 13.49
C GLY A 119 -11.37 0.09 13.12
N ILE A 120 -10.80 0.68 12.07
CA ILE A 120 -9.36 0.59 11.78
C ILE A 120 -8.63 1.77 12.44
N GLY A 121 -7.35 1.58 12.75
CA GLY A 121 -6.51 2.65 13.30
C GLY A 121 -6.25 3.77 12.29
N GLY A 122 -5.62 4.85 12.77
CA GLY A 122 -5.21 5.96 11.90
C GLY A 122 -4.25 5.48 10.81
N PHE A 123 -4.37 6.02 9.60
CA PHE A 123 -3.50 5.69 8.48
C PHE A 123 -3.09 6.96 7.72
N GLY A 124 -1.97 6.88 7.01
CA GLY A 124 -1.53 7.87 6.06
C GLY A 124 -1.91 7.46 4.64
N TYR A 125 -1.85 8.41 3.72
CA TYR A 125 -1.87 8.11 2.29
C TYR A 125 -0.83 8.95 1.55
N GLN A 126 -0.43 8.46 0.39
CA GLN A 126 0.41 9.18 -0.54
C GLN A 126 -0.11 9.02 -1.96
N ILE A 127 0.09 10.04 -2.78
CA ILE A 127 -0.32 10.03 -4.17
C ILE A 127 0.92 9.84 -5.02
N LEU A 128 0.87 8.83 -5.89
CA LEU A 128 1.93 8.48 -6.79
C LEU A 128 1.52 8.72 -8.23
N ARG A 129 2.51 8.92 -9.08
CA ARG A 129 2.34 9.02 -10.53
C ARG A 129 3.43 8.25 -11.24
N SER A 130 3.05 7.27 -12.04
CA SER A 130 3.98 6.51 -12.87
C SER A 130 4.45 7.31 -14.09
N PRO A 131 5.52 6.87 -14.77
CA PRO A 131 6.05 7.56 -15.96
C PRO A 131 5.07 7.67 -17.14
N ASP A 132 4.12 6.74 -17.25
CA ASP A 132 3.05 6.78 -18.25
C ASP A 132 1.90 7.73 -17.87
N GLY A 133 1.97 8.35 -16.69
CA GLY A 133 1.02 9.32 -16.19
C GLY A 133 -0.12 8.73 -15.36
N THR A 134 -0.18 7.41 -15.16
CA THR A 134 -1.17 6.76 -14.28
C THR A 134 -1.01 7.29 -12.86
N ARG A 135 -2.12 7.70 -12.24
CA ARG A 135 -2.15 8.18 -10.86
C ARG A 135 -2.66 7.08 -9.95
N SER A 136 -2.05 6.95 -8.78
CA SER A 136 -2.54 6.09 -7.72
C SER A 136 -2.48 6.80 -6.37
N VAL A 137 -3.31 6.37 -5.44
CA VAL A 137 -3.19 6.69 -4.02
C VAL A 137 -2.92 5.40 -3.26
N GLU A 138 -1.86 5.40 -2.46
CA GLU A 138 -1.50 4.28 -1.59
C GLU A 138 -1.80 4.64 -0.13
N PHE A 139 -2.45 3.72 0.57
CA PHE A 139 -2.79 3.85 1.98
C PHE A 139 -1.84 3.00 2.82
N ARG A 140 -1.31 3.61 3.88
CA ARG A 140 -0.19 3.08 4.67
C ARG A 140 -0.43 3.23 6.15
N ASN A 141 0.08 2.27 6.92
CA ASN A 141 0.14 2.38 8.38
C ASN A 141 1.49 1.85 8.86
N GLU A 142 2.19 2.64 9.69
CA GLU A 142 3.54 2.30 10.17
C GLU A 142 3.57 1.04 11.03
N SER A 143 2.49 0.71 11.74
CA SER A 143 2.36 -0.52 12.51
C SER A 143 2.26 -1.77 11.62
N LEU A 144 1.98 -1.60 10.32
CA LEU A 144 1.98 -2.69 9.35
C LEU A 144 3.36 -2.92 8.71
N ILE A 145 4.35 -2.05 8.94
CA ILE A 145 5.70 -2.21 8.38
C ILE A 145 6.30 -3.52 8.89
N GLY A 146 6.49 -4.43 7.95
CA GLY A 146 7.09 -5.71 8.16
C GLY A 146 8.58 -5.65 8.49
N THR A 147 9.03 -6.55 9.36
CA THR A 147 10.46 -6.76 9.60
C THR A 147 11.09 -7.76 8.63
N LYS A 148 10.28 -8.42 7.78
CA LYS A 148 10.74 -9.44 6.83
C LYS A 148 11.24 -8.86 5.51
N CYS A 149 10.67 -7.74 5.10
CA CYS A 149 10.97 -7.05 3.85
C CYS A 149 11.68 -5.74 4.16
N THR A 150 12.80 -5.44 3.52
CA THR A 150 13.63 -4.26 3.83
C THR A 150 13.01 -2.95 3.41
N ASP A 151 12.12 -3.00 2.41
CA ASP A 151 11.50 -1.83 1.78
C ASP A 151 9.98 -1.82 1.99
N ASP A 152 9.50 -2.47 3.06
CA ASP A 152 8.08 -2.42 3.39
C ASP A 152 7.73 -1.05 3.98
N GLU A 153 6.75 -0.40 3.37
CA GLU A 153 6.26 0.91 3.79
C GLU A 153 4.90 0.81 4.49
N GLY A 154 4.46 -0.40 4.83
CA GLY A 154 3.19 -0.64 5.51
C GLY A 154 1.98 -0.38 4.63
N THR A 155 2.15 -0.47 3.30
CA THR A 155 1.06 -0.30 2.33
C THR A 155 0.08 -1.45 2.45
N PHE A 156 -1.20 -1.13 2.69
CA PHE A 156 -2.26 -2.13 2.80
C PHE A 156 -3.23 -2.11 1.62
N ALA A 157 -3.44 -0.94 1.00
CA ALA A 157 -4.32 -0.77 -0.14
C ALA A 157 -3.82 0.33 -1.09
N SER A 158 -4.19 0.23 -2.36
CA SER A 158 -3.96 1.24 -3.39
C SER A 158 -5.18 1.41 -4.28
N ILE A 159 -5.51 2.64 -4.65
CA ILE A 159 -6.53 2.96 -5.66
C ILE A 159 -5.84 3.55 -6.87
N ILE A 160 -5.98 2.89 -8.02
CA ILE A 160 -5.31 3.23 -9.28
C ILE A 160 -6.35 3.80 -10.24
N GLU A 161 -6.09 4.99 -10.78
CA GLU A 161 -6.92 5.62 -11.80
C GLU A 161 -6.51 5.15 -13.20
N ASN A 162 -7.49 4.70 -14.00
CA ASN A 162 -7.30 4.14 -15.34
C ASN A 162 -6.13 3.14 -15.40
N PRO A 163 -6.21 2.04 -14.62
CA PRO A 163 -5.13 1.06 -14.54
C PRO A 163 -4.78 0.52 -15.93
N THR A 164 -3.49 0.43 -16.22
CA THR A 164 -2.98 -0.21 -17.44
C THR A 164 -3.34 -1.70 -17.46
N SER A 165 -3.18 -2.36 -18.62
CA SER A 165 -3.41 -3.82 -18.72
C SER A 165 -2.64 -4.61 -17.67
N ASP A 166 -1.41 -4.19 -17.39
CA ASP A 166 -0.49 -4.88 -16.49
C ASP A 166 -0.82 -4.60 -15.03
N ALA A 167 -1.29 -3.39 -14.70
CA ALA A 167 -1.83 -3.10 -13.37
C ALA A 167 -3.18 -3.81 -13.14
N ALA A 168 -3.97 -3.98 -14.21
CA ALA A 168 -5.33 -4.49 -14.12
C ALA A 168 -5.42 -5.96 -13.66
N VAL A 169 -4.34 -6.72 -13.76
CA VAL A 169 -4.26 -8.11 -13.27
C VAL A 169 -4.00 -8.20 -11.76
N LEU A 170 -3.60 -7.09 -11.13
CA LEU A 170 -3.31 -6.99 -9.69
C LEU A 170 -4.47 -6.38 -8.89
N LEU A 171 -5.62 -6.19 -9.53
CA LEU A 171 -6.78 -5.53 -8.93
C LEU A 171 -7.72 -6.55 -8.30
N ASP A 172 -8.07 -6.30 -7.06
CA ASP A 172 -9.07 -7.06 -6.32
C ASP A 172 -10.49 -6.58 -6.66
N GLN A 173 -10.66 -5.27 -6.87
CA GLN A 173 -11.95 -4.68 -7.23
C GLN A 173 -11.82 -3.54 -8.24
N LYS A 174 -12.94 -3.22 -8.90
CA LYS A 174 -13.03 -2.13 -9.87
C LYS A 174 -14.32 -1.35 -9.67
N ALA A 175 -14.25 -0.04 -9.89
CA ALA A 175 -15.38 0.87 -9.92
C ALA A 175 -15.24 1.83 -11.11
N THR A 176 -16.35 2.26 -11.71
CA THR A 176 -16.34 3.27 -12.77
C THR A 176 -17.14 4.48 -12.30
N ILE A 177 -16.52 5.65 -12.33
CA ILE A 177 -17.10 6.91 -11.86
C ILE A 177 -16.89 7.93 -12.96
N ASP A 178 -17.97 8.47 -13.51
CA ASP A 178 -17.96 9.45 -14.60
C ASP A 178 -17.11 9.01 -15.81
N GLY A 179 -17.16 7.72 -16.14
CA GLY A 179 -16.40 7.13 -17.25
C GLY A 179 -14.92 6.87 -16.97
N VAL A 180 -14.43 7.19 -15.77
CA VAL A 180 -13.07 6.87 -15.32
C VAL A 180 -13.10 5.57 -14.53
N THR A 181 -12.21 4.63 -14.86
CA THR A 181 -12.11 3.35 -14.14
C THR A 181 -11.10 3.48 -13.00
N TYR A 182 -11.51 3.09 -11.80
CA TYR A 182 -10.65 3.00 -10.63
C TYR A 182 -10.51 1.54 -10.21
N GLY A 183 -9.29 1.11 -9.93
CA GLY A 183 -8.98 -0.23 -9.43
C GLY A 183 -8.51 -0.19 -7.98
N LEU A 184 -9.07 -1.02 -7.12
CA LEU A 184 -8.53 -1.31 -5.79
C LEU A 184 -7.53 -2.46 -5.91
N SER A 185 -6.34 -2.28 -5.35
CA SER A 185 -5.34 -3.34 -5.17
C SER A 185 -5.00 -3.44 -3.68
N LEU A 186 -5.02 -4.66 -3.15
CA LEU A 186 -4.71 -4.99 -1.76
C LEU A 186 -3.33 -5.63 -1.69
N SER A 187 -2.50 -5.23 -0.71
CA SER A 187 -1.16 -5.78 -0.59
C SER A 187 -1.17 -7.28 -0.22
N SER A 188 -0.22 -8.05 -0.76
CA SER A 188 -0.03 -9.42 -0.29
C SER A 188 0.65 -9.37 1.08
N GLY A 189 -0.02 -9.83 2.15
CA GLY A 189 0.43 -9.71 3.54
C GLY A 189 1.69 -10.48 3.94
N THR A 190 2.61 -10.69 3.01
CA THR A 190 3.81 -11.51 3.19
C THR A 190 4.89 -10.82 4.01
N CYS A 191 4.91 -9.49 4.02
CA CYS A 191 5.93 -8.69 4.70
C CYS A 191 5.57 -8.38 6.16
N THR A 192 4.31 -8.06 6.46
CA THR A 192 3.89 -7.57 7.77
C THR A 192 4.07 -8.58 8.90
N GLY A 193 4.35 -8.08 10.11
CA GLY A 193 4.30 -8.85 11.35
C GLY A 193 2.89 -8.98 11.94
N GLU A 194 1.94 -8.19 11.45
CA GLU A 194 0.58 -8.03 12.01
C GLU A 194 -0.49 -8.41 10.97
N PRO A 195 -0.61 -9.71 10.61
CA PRO A 195 -1.49 -10.15 9.52
C PRO A 195 -2.97 -9.88 9.80
N ASP A 196 -3.42 -10.02 11.06
CA ASP A 196 -4.81 -9.75 11.44
C ASP A 196 -5.13 -8.26 11.34
N MET A 197 -4.19 -7.39 11.74
CA MET A 197 -4.33 -5.95 11.56
C MET A 197 -4.42 -5.60 10.08
N LEU A 198 -3.51 -6.13 9.25
CA LEU A 198 -3.55 -5.92 7.80
C LEU A 198 -4.90 -6.34 7.21
N ALA A 199 -5.40 -7.53 7.56
CA ALA A 199 -6.68 -8.02 7.08
C ALA A 199 -7.83 -7.07 7.45
N ASN A 200 -7.82 -6.49 8.65
CA ASN A 200 -8.82 -5.51 9.07
C ASN A 200 -8.77 -4.22 8.24
N TYR A 201 -7.58 -3.67 7.97
CA TYR A 201 -7.41 -2.52 7.09
C TYR A 201 -7.89 -2.80 5.67
N GLN A 202 -7.48 -3.94 5.10
CA GLN A 202 -7.86 -4.34 3.75
C GLN A 202 -9.37 -4.54 3.62
N LYS A 203 -9.99 -5.22 4.60
CA LYS A 203 -11.43 -5.45 4.63
C LYS A 203 -12.20 -4.14 4.71
N SER A 204 -11.77 -3.21 5.56
CA SER A 204 -12.42 -1.90 5.71
C SER A 204 -12.52 -1.11 4.40
N PHE A 205 -11.46 -1.13 3.59
CA PHE A 205 -11.46 -0.49 2.27
C PHE A 205 -12.21 -1.31 1.22
N SER A 206 -12.00 -2.63 1.20
CA SER A 206 -12.65 -3.56 0.27
C SER A 206 -14.18 -3.51 0.39
N ASP A 207 -14.72 -3.53 1.60
CA ASP A 207 -16.17 -3.50 1.82
C ASP A 207 -16.82 -2.20 1.31
N ALA A 208 -16.13 -1.07 1.49
CA ALA A 208 -16.65 0.26 1.17
C ALA A 208 -16.26 0.77 -0.22
N PHE A 209 -15.43 0.04 -0.98
CA PHE A 209 -14.89 0.51 -2.27
C PHE A 209 -15.96 0.81 -3.31
N GLY A 210 -17.07 0.07 -3.30
CA GLY A 210 -18.23 0.33 -4.17
C GLY A 210 -18.90 1.71 -3.93
N LEU A 211 -18.55 2.40 -2.85
CA LEU A 211 -19.02 3.75 -2.50
C LEU A 211 -18.06 4.86 -2.91
N LEU A 212 -16.98 4.54 -3.64
CA LEU A 212 -16.07 5.52 -4.21
C LEU A 212 -16.83 6.49 -5.10
N LYS A 213 -16.54 7.79 -4.97
CA LYS A 213 -17.19 8.86 -5.74
C LYS A 213 -16.24 10.01 -6.02
N LYS A 214 -16.64 10.92 -6.91
CA LYS A 214 -15.94 12.20 -7.08
C LYS A 214 -16.15 13.11 -5.88
N THR A 215 -15.12 13.86 -5.52
CA THR A 215 -15.25 15.01 -4.61
C THR A 215 -16.06 16.08 -5.34
N ASN A 216 -17.07 16.63 -4.66
CA ASN A 216 -17.92 17.70 -5.21
C ASN A 216 -17.21 19.06 -5.25
#